data_AF-I0KH94-F1
#
_entry.id   AF-I0KH94-F1
#
_cell.length_a   1.000
_cell.length_b   1.000
_cell.length_c   1.000
_cell.angle_alpha   90.00
_cell.angle_beta   90.00
_cell.angle_gamma   90.00
#
_symmetry.space_group_name_H-M   'P 1'
#
loop_
_entity.id
_entity.type
_entity.pdbx_description
1 polymer ?
#
loop_
_entity_poly.entity_id
_entity_poly.type
_entity_poly.pdbx_seq_one_letter_code
_entity_poly.pdbx_strand_id
1 'polypeptide(L)'
;MITQRKTLNRLIAGGLFALALVSQPTLAQNRRVGNTQTPAPANAAPNQAAPSGSELGNYRNERADAWIPLEAEKRQAINADLQATVVELLELFHDAKQSHWNLRGPLYFPLHENLQEYADTYRKYADLLAERQLQIGIPTDGRTETIVQSANLPKFPGGFLSDRQVLDIMTERIFTIAKRVRSRVESTAKNGDEVTSNKFQDLSYELDKQVWQFRVHMQ
;
A
#
# COMPACT_ATOMS: atom_id res chain seq x y z
N MET A 1 49.30 34.12 33.75
CA MET A 1 49.79 32.75 34.01
C MET A 1 48.74 31.76 33.53
N ILE A 2 49.12 30.96 32.54
CA ILE A 2 48.58 29.65 32.12
C ILE A 2 47.17 29.61 31.50
N THR A 3 47.18 29.68 30.18
CA THR A 3 46.17 29.21 29.21
C THR A 3 46.27 27.69 29.06
N GLN A 4 45.18 26.93 29.14
CA GLN A 4 45.15 25.53 28.69
C GLN A 4 44.28 25.39 27.44
N ARG A 5 44.93 25.28 26.28
CA ARG A 5 44.38 24.72 25.05
C ARG A 5 44.40 23.19 25.17
N LYS A 6 43.25 22.54 25.11
CA LYS A 6 43.18 21.09 24.88
C LYS A 6 43.35 20.82 23.39
N THR A 7 44.51 20.30 23.02
CA THR A 7 44.80 19.67 21.73
C THR A 7 44.24 18.24 21.76
N LEU A 8 43.33 17.91 20.85
CA LEU A 8 42.91 16.52 20.62
C LEU A 8 43.76 15.96 19.47
N ASN A 9 44.56 14.93 19.79
CA ASN A 9 45.42 14.20 18.86
C ASN A 9 44.59 13.48 17.79
N ARG A 10 44.88 13.75 16.52
CA ARG A 10 44.51 12.89 15.39
C ARG A 10 45.49 11.72 15.33
N LEU A 11 45.04 10.53 15.67
CA LEU A 11 45.71 9.27 15.34
C LEU A 11 45.15 8.76 14.01
N ILE A 12 45.98 8.85 12.98
CA ILE A 12 45.77 8.20 11.68
C ILE A 12 46.19 6.74 11.85
N ALA A 13 45.22 5.84 11.97
CA ALA A 13 45.46 4.41 11.83
C ALA A 13 45.29 4.04 10.35
N GLY A 14 46.41 3.95 9.63
CA GLY A 14 46.46 3.38 8.29
C GLY A 14 46.23 1.87 8.36
N GLY A 15 45.04 1.43 7.95
CA GLY A 15 44.76 0.03 7.67
C GLY A 15 45.01 -0.26 6.19
N LEU A 16 46.03 -1.06 5.90
CA LEU A 16 46.21 -1.69 4.59
C LEU A 16 44.98 -2.58 4.32
N PHE A 17 44.16 -2.22 3.33
CA PHE A 17 43.19 -3.14 2.75
C PHE A 17 43.91 -3.95 1.66
N ALA A 18 44.22 -5.21 1.97
CA ALA A 18 44.70 -6.17 0.99
C ALA A 18 43.55 -6.48 0.02
N LEU A 19 43.72 -6.08 -1.24
CA LEU A 19 42.79 -6.38 -2.33
C LEU A 19 42.97 -7.86 -2.73
N ALA A 20 42.16 -8.75 -2.15
CA ALA A 20 42.08 -10.12 -2.63
C ALA A 20 41.21 -10.14 -3.91
N LEU A 21 41.86 -10.27 -5.06
CA LEU A 21 41.21 -10.61 -6.34
C LEU A 21 40.62 -12.02 -6.22
N VAL A 22 39.34 -12.11 -5.89
CA VAL A 22 38.55 -13.32 -6.08
C VAL A 22 38.10 -13.32 -7.54
N SER A 23 38.69 -14.21 -8.33
CA SER A 23 38.22 -14.54 -9.68
C SER A 23 36.80 -15.12 -9.57
N GLN A 24 35.80 -14.35 -10.00
CA GLN A 24 34.47 -14.90 -10.22
C GLN A 24 34.49 -15.80 -11.45
N PRO A 25 33.89 -17.01 -11.40
CA PRO A 25 33.67 -17.78 -12.61
C PRO A 25 32.69 -17.04 -13.51
N THR A 26 33.11 -16.76 -14.74
CA THR A 26 32.26 -16.29 -15.83
C THR A 26 31.14 -17.30 -16.08
N LEU A 27 29.94 -17.02 -15.58
CA LEU A 27 28.76 -17.73 -16.06
C LEU A 27 28.44 -17.24 -17.47
N ALA A 28 28.71 -18.13 -18.41
CA ALA A 28 28.50 -17.95 -19.83
C ALA A 28 27.06 -17.51 -20.12
N GLN A 29 26.95 -16.43 -20.90
CA GLN A 29 25.72 -15.98 -21.54
C GLN A 29 25.23 -17.05 -22.52
N ASN A 30 24.28 -17.88 -22.10
CA ASN A 30 23.46 -18.63 -23.04
C ASN A 30 22.28 -17.77 -23.49
N ARG A 31 22.56 -16.82 -24.39
CA ARG A 31 21.53 -16.11 -25.15
C ARG A 31 21.01 -17.04 -26.24
N ARG A 32 19.92 -17.77 -25.97
CA ARG A 32 19.18 -18.49 -27.01
C ARG A 32 18.68 -17.49 -28.06
N VAL A 33 19.26 -17.56 -29.25
CA VAL A 33 18.65 -17.08 -30.48
C VAL A 33 17.69 -18.16 -30.96
N GLY A 34 16.40 -17.84 -31.10
CA GLY A 34 15.42 -18.76 -31.65
C GLY A 34 13.97 -18.36 -31.41
N ASN A 35 13.34 -17.91 -32.50
CA ASN A 35 11.90 -17.87 -32.79
C ASN A 35 10.98 -16.86 -32.07
N THR A 36 10.52 -15.87 -32.83
CA THR A 36 9.26 -15.14 -32.65
C THR A 36 8.08 -16.10 -32.79
N GLN A 37 7.59 -16.59 -31.66
CA GLN A 37 6.20 -17.02 -31.48
C GLN A 37 5.68 -16.30 -30.26
N THR A 38 4.69 -15.44 -30.47
CA THR A 38 3.92 -14.78 -29.41
C THR A 38 3.41 -15.87 -28.47
N PRO A 39 3.77 -15.89 -27.17
CA PRO A 39 3.09 -16.78 -26.25
C PRO A 39 1.66 -16.26 -26.08
N ALA A 40 0.70 -17.13 -26.40
CA ALA A 40 -0.68 -17.00 -25.95
C ALA A 40 -0.70 -16.70 -24.43
N PRO A 41 -1.71 -15.98 -23.91
CA PRO A 41 -1.74 -15.63 -22.50
C PRO A 41 -1.67 -16.92 -21.69
N ALA A 42 -0.63 -17.03 -20.86
CA ALA A 42 -0.53 -18.10 -19.89
C ALA A 42 -1.83 -18.06 -19.06
N ASN A 43 -2.57 -19.16 -19.08
CA ASN A 43 -3.75 -19.38 -18.27
C ASN A 43 -3.48 -18.83 -16.86
N ALA A 44 -4.27 -17.82 -16.47
CA ALA A 44 -4.32 -17.38 -15.09
C ALA A 44 -4.54 -18.63 -14.23
N ALA A 45 -3.65 -18.86 -13.27
CA ALA A 45 -3.84 -19.94 -12.31
C ALA A 45 -5.27 -19.82 -11.74
N PRO A 46 -6.02 -20.93 -11.63
CA PRO A 46 -7.34 -20.87 -11.04
C PRO A 46 -7.20 -20.21 -9.68
N ASN A 47 -7.99 -19.16 -9.47
CA ASN A 47 -8.12 -18.45 -8.20
C ASN A 47 -8.33 -19.54 -7.13
N GLN A 48 -7.29 -19.88 -6.36
CA GLN A 48 -7.40 -20.95 -5.38
C GLN A 48 -8.50 -20.54 -4.43
N ALA A 49 -9.57 -21.32 -4.39
CA ALA A 49 -10.69 -21.06 -3.51
C ALA A 49 -10.18 -21.05 -2.07
N ALA A 50 -10.75 -20.18 -1.23
CA ALA A 50 -10.42 -20.18 0.19
C ALA A 50 -10.55 -21.61 0.74
N PRO A 51 -9.59 -22.07 1.57
CA PRO A 51 -9.64 -23.42 2.13
C PRO A 51 -10.98 -23.62 2.84
N SER A 52 -11.56 -24.80 2.64
CA SER A 52 -12.81 -25.15 3.30
C SER A 52 -12.61 -25.19 4.82
N GLY A 53 -13.67 -24.97 5.60
CA GLY A 53 -13.60 -25.04 7.07
C GLY A 53 -13.05 -26.38 7.60
N SER A 54 -13.09 -27.45 6.81
CA SER A 54 -12.47 -28.73 7.15
C SER A 54 -10.95 -28.77 6.99
N GLU A 55 -10.36 -27.95 6.11
CA GLU A 55 -8.91 -27.90 5.87
C GLU A 55 -8.17 -27.05 6.90
N LEU A 56 -8.84 -26.06 7.48
CA LEU A 56 -8.31 -25.23 8.55
C LEU A 56 -8.33 -25.94 9.92
N GLY A 57 -8.94 -27.12 10.03
CA GLY A 57 -9.23 -27.75 11.33
C GLY A 57 -10.40 -27.08 12.07
N ASN A 58 -10.83 -27.66 13.18
CA ASN A 58 -12.01 -27.18 13.93
C ASN A 58 -11.67 -26.02 14.90
N TYR A 59 -11.12 -24.91 14.39
CA TYR A 59 -10.89 -23.70 15.18
C TYR A 59 -12.15 -22.83 15.34
N ARG A 60 -13.23 -23.14 14.61
CA ARG A 60 -14.48 -22.38 14.70
C ARG A 60 -15.21 -22.72 15.99
N ASN A 61 -15.39 -21.72 16.84
CA ASN A 61 -16.27 -21.81 18.01
C ASN A 61 -17.58 -21.06 17.70
N GLU A 62 -18.64 -21.78 17.33
CA GLU A 62 -19.95 -21.18 16.98
C GLU A 62 -20.53 -20.32 18.11
N ARG A 63 -20.19 -20.60 19.37
CA ARG A 63 -20.63 -19.77 20.51
C ARG A 63 -20.04 -18.37 20.47
N ALA A 64 -18.89 -18.20 19.81
CA ALA A 64 -18.25 -16.89 19.66
C ALA A 64 -18.97 -16.02 18.62
N ASP A 65 -19.73 -16.60 17.69
CA ASP A 65 -20.48 -15.85 16.67
C ASP A 65 -21.53 -14.91 17.31
N ALA A 66 -21.99 -15.24 18.53
CA ALA A 66 -22.91 -14.42 19.33
C ALA A 66 -22.30 -13.10 19.84
N TRP A 67 -20.97 -12.94 19.79
CA TRP A 67 -20.27 -11.72 20.20
C TRP A 67 -19.86 -10.83 19.03
N ILE A 68 -20.21 -11.21 17.79
CA ILE A 68 -19.97 -10.35 16.64
C ILE A 68 -20.93 -9.15 16.73
N PRO A 69 -20.42 -7.90 16.77
CA PRO A 69 -21.21 -6.71 17.10
C PRO A 69 -21.99 -6.15 15.89
N LEU A 70 -22.54 -7.04 15.06
CA LEU A 70 -23.35 -6.67 13.88
C LEU A 70 -24.23 -7.86 13.45
N GLU A 71 -25.48 -7.60 13.09
CA GLU A 71 -26.42 -8.63 12.60
C GLU A 71 -25.95 -9.28 11.30
N ALA A 72 -26.18 -10.59 11.15
CA ALA A 72 -25.64 -11.39 10.05
C ALA A 72 -26.01 -10.85 8.66
N GLU A 73 -27.23 -10.35 8.51
CA GLU A 73 -27.79 -9.85 7.25
C GLU A 73 -27.13 -8.54 6.80
N LYS A 74 -26.56 -7.77 7.73
CA LYS A 74 -25.91 -6.47 7.45
C LYS A 74 -24.44 -6.61 7.09
N ARG A 75 -23.78 -7.67 7.59
CA ARG A 75 -22.32 -7.84 7.50
C ARG A 75 -21.80 -7.83 6.07
N GLN A 76 -22.53 -8.42 5.11
CA GLN A 76 -22.08 -8.49 3.72
C GLN A 76 -22.02 -7.12 3.03
N ALA A 77 -23.02 -6.26 3.26
CA ALA A 77 -23.01 -4.91 2.70
C ALA A 77 -21.84 -4.08 3.28
N ILE A 78 -21.64 -4.13 4.60
CA ILE A 78 -20.52 -3.45 5.27
C ILE A 78 -19.17 -4.01 4.79
N ASN A 79 -19.07 -5.33 4.64
CA ASN A 79 -17.86 -5.97 4.17
C ASN A 79 -17.48 -5.56 2.74
N ALA A 80 -18.45 -5.40 1.84
CA ALA A 80 -18.16 -4.94 0.49
C ALA A 80 -17.46 -3.57 0.49
N ASP A 81 -17.92 -2.64 1.34
CA ASP A 81 -17.32 -1.32 1.50
C ASP A 81 -15.94 -1.38 2.16
N LEU A 82 -15.78 -2.18 3.20
CA LEU A 82 -14.50 -2.38 3.88
C LEU A 82 -13.47 -3.02 2.95
N GLN A 83 -13.80 -4.17 2.34
CA GLN A 83 -12.91 -4.92 1.46
C GLN A 83 -12.44 -4.06 0.28
N ALA A 84 -13.35 -3.31 -0.35
CA ALA A 84 -13.01 -2.39 -1.43
C ALA A 84 -12.08 -1.26 -0.96
N THR A 85 -12.25 -0.76 0.26
CA THR A 85 -11.38 0.28 0.80
C THR A 85 -9.99 -0.26 1.16
N VAL A 86 -9.90 -1.46 1.74
CA VAL A 86 -8.62 -2.09 2.08
C VAL A 86 -7.74 -2.23 0.85
N VAL A 87 -8.26 -2.80 -0.23
CA VAL A 87 -7.47 -2.99 -1.47
C VAL A 87 -7.10 -1.68 -2.14
N GLU A 88 -7.97 -0.67 -2.10
CA GLU A 88 -7.69 0.67 -2.63
C GLU A 88 -6.57 1.37 -1.85
N LEU A 89 -6.54 1.24 -0.52
CA LEU A 89 -5.47 1.79 0.32
C LEU A 89 -4.15 1.04 0.14
N LEU A 90 -4.18 -0.28 -0.06
CA LEU A 90 -2.98 -1.05 -0.37
C LEU A 90 -2.40 -0.67 -1.75
N GLU A 91 -3.26 -0.43 -2.75
CA GLU A 91 -2.84 0.10 -4.06
C GLU A 91 -2.21 1.50 -3.90
N LEU A 92 -2.84 2.42 -3.15
CA LEU A 92 -2.26 3.74 -2.88
C LEU A 92 -0.93 3.67 -2.11
N PHE A 93 -0.78 2.72 -1.19
CA PHE A 93 0.49 2.47 -0.52
C PHE A 93 1.59 2.10 -1.53
N HIS A 94 1.30 1.18 -2.46
CA HIS A 94 2.24 0.79 -3.51
C HIS A 94 2.56 1.97 -4.44
N ASP A 95 1.56 2.72 -4.87
CA ASP A 95 1.72 3.89 -5.74
C ASP A 95 2.54 5.00 -5.07
N ALA A 96 2.32 5.25 -3.78
CA ALA A 96 3.07 6.23 -3.02
C ALA A 96 4.53 5.81 -2.87
N LYS A 97 4.82 4.53 -2.58
CA LYS A 97 6.20 4.02 -2.52
C LYS A 97 6.88 4.04 -3.88
N GLN A 98 6.16 3.65 -4.94
CA GLN A 98 6.64 3.70 -6.31
C GLN A 98 7.03 5.14 -6.71
N SER A 99 6.18 6.11 -6.37
CA SER A 99 6.45 7.54 -6.56
C SER A 99 7.63 8.02 -5.72
N HIS A 100 7.65 7.70 -4.43
CA HIS A 100 8.69 8.09 -3.48
C HIS A 100 10.09 7.65 -3.93
N TRP A 101 10.23 6.44 -4.48
CA TRP A 101 11.53 5.94 -4.97
C TRP A 101 11.95 6.51 -6.33
N ASN A 102 10.99 6.80 -7.20
CA ASN A 102 11.28 7.08 -8.62
C ASN A 102 11.02 8.54 -9.04
N LEU A 103 10.66 9.40 -8.09
CA LEU A 103 10.46 10.83 -8.30
C LEU A 103 11.77 11.54 -8.66
N ARG A 104 11.71 12.47 -9.62
CA ARG A 104 12.78 13.43 -9.94
C ARG A 104 12.20 14.81 -10.22
N GLY A 105 12.88 15.86 -9.78
CA GLY A 105 12.50 17.24 -10.09
C GLY A 105 12.88 18.21 -8.97
N PRO A 106 12.67 19.52 -9.18
CA PRO A 106 12.91 20.54 -8.17
C PRO A 106 12.21 20.29 -6.83
N LEU A 107 11.04 19.63 -6.84
CA LEU A 107 10.28 19.31 -5.63
C LEU A 107 10.63 17.94 -5.03
N TYR A 108 11.72 17.29 -5.48
CA TYR A 108 12.08 15.93 -5.07
C TYR A 108 12.02 15.73 -3.56
N PHE A 109 12.77 16.51 -2.79
CA PHE A 109 12.91 16.27 -1.35
C PHE A 109 11.58 16.41 -0.57
N PRO A 110 10.83 17.52 -0.67
CA PRO A 110 9.56 17.64 0.05
C PRO A 110 8.52 16.61 -0.38
N LEU A 111 8.42 16.28 -1.67
CA LEU A 111 7.48 15.26 -2.13
C LEU A 111 7.92 13.85 -1.71
N HIS A 112 9.22 13.56 -1.70
CA HIS A 112 9.76 12.28 -1.24
C HIS A 112 9.34 12.00 0.21
N GLU A 113 9.51 12.96 1.12
CA GLU A 113 9.08 12.83 2.51
C GLU A 113 7.55 12.73 2.63
N ASN A 114 6.79 13.62 1.96
CA ASN A 114 5.32 13.59 2.01
C ASN A 114 4.75 12.26 1.51
N LEU A 115 5.29 11.69 0.42
CA LEU A 115 4.85 10.40 -0.12
C LEU A 115 5.15 9.25 0.84
N GLN A 116 6.22 9.32 1.64
CA GLN A 116 6.48 8.35 2.70
C GLN A 116 5.42 8.46 3.81
N GLU A 117 5.11 9.67 4.28
CA GLU A 117 4.07 9.89 5.30
C GLU A 117 2.69 9.40 4.82
N TYR A 118 2.37 9.61 3.54
CA TYR A 118 1.13 9.14 2.95
C TYR A 118 1.10 7.62 2.86
N ALA A 119 2.19 6.98 2.44
CA ALA A 119 2.31 5.53 2.41
C ALA A 119 2.07 4.93 3.82
N ASP A 120 2.65 5.51 4.86
CA ASP A 120 2.42 5.06 6.24
C ASP A 120 0.97 5.25 6.68
N THR A 121 0.34 6.35 6.28
CA THR A 121 -1.09 6.60 6.52
C THR A 121 -1.97 5.55 5.85
N TYR A 122 -1.74 5.24 4.57
CA TYR A 122 -2.53 4.24 3.84
C TYR A 122 -2.40 2.85 4.45
N ARG A 123 -1.18 2.45 4.82
CA ARG A 123 -0.94 1.16 5.48
C ARG A 123 -1.66 1.08 6.83
N LYS A 124 -1.61 2.15 7.63
CA LYS A 124 -2.31 2.24 8.93
C LYS A 124 -3.82 2.08 8.76
N TYR A 125 -4.43 2.79 7.81
CA TYR A 125 -5.88 2.70 7.60
C TYR A 125 -6.30 1.39 6.94
N ALA A 126 -5.50 0.82 6.05
CA ALA A 126 -5.76 -0.49 5.46
C ALA A 126 -5.83 -1.57 6.56
N ASP A 127 -4.87 -1.57 7.48
CA ASP A 127 -4.83 -2.47 8.63
C ASP A 127 -6.05 -2.28 9.54
N LEU A 128 -6.34 -1.03 9.94
CA LEU A 128 -7.49 -0.71 10.78
C LEU A 128 -8.84 -1.16 10.19
N LEU A 129 -8.99 -1.06 8.87
CA LEU A 129 -10.22 -1.48 8.17
C LEU A 129 -10.28 -2.99 7.93
N ALA A 130 -9.14 -3.63 7.66
CA ALA A 130 -9.02 -5.08 7.59
C ALA A 130 -9.40 -5.72 8.93
N GLU A 131 -8.84 -5.21 10.04
CA GLU A 131 -9.22 -5.65 11.38
C GLU A 131 -10.70 -5.39 11.67
N ARG A 132 -11.29 -4.31 11.13
CA ARG A 132 -12.72 -4.07 11.26
C ARG A 132 -13.56 -5.13 10.52
N GLN A 133 -13.12 -5.64 9.37
CA GLN A 133 -13.79 -6.78 8.71
C GLN A 133 -13.75 -8.02 9.61
N LEU A 134 -12.60 -8.29 10.24
CA LEU A 134 -12.46 -9.42 11.17
C LEU A 134 -13.37 -9.25 12.39
N GLN A 135 -13.51 -8.04 12.93
CA GLN A 135 -14.42 -7.74 14.04
C GLN A 135 -15.89 -8.03 13.70
N ILE A 136 -16.31 -7.83 12.44
CA ILE A 136 -17.67 -8.20 11.99
C ILE A 136 -17.75 -9.65 11.50
N GLY A 137 -16.72 -10.46 11.75
CA GLY A 137 -16.69 -11.89 11.48
C GLY A 137 -16.49 -12.27 10.02
N ILE A 138 -15.88 -11.41 9.20
CA ILE A 138 -15.62 -11.70 7.79
C ILE A 138 -14.11 -11.63 7.52
N PRO A 139 -13.52 -12.63 6.82
CA PRO A 139 -12.10 -12.58 6.46
C PRO A 139 -11.82 -11.44 5.48
N THR A 140 -10.66 -10.79 5.66
CA THR A 140 -10.13 -9.81 4.71
C THR A 140 -9.28 -10.49 3.65
N ASP A 141 -9.35 -10.02 2.40
CA ASP A 141 -8.44 -10.45 1.34
C ASP A 141 -7.49 -9.32 0.91
N GLY A 142 -6.24 -9.37 1.36
CA GLY A 142 -5.18 -8.43 1.01
C GLY A 142 -4.19 -8.94 -0.05
N ARG A 143 -4.49 -10.05 -0.74
CA ARG A 143 -3.57 -10.63 -1.74
C ARG A 143 -3.34 -9.69 -2.91
N THR A 144 -2.14 -9.71 -3.47
CA THR A 144 -1.74 -8.84 -4.59
C THR A 144 -2.62 -9.00 -5.82
N GLU A 145 -3.06 -10.21 -6.14
CA GLU A 145 -3.96 -10.49 -7.26
C GLU A 145 -5.32 -9.83 -7.03
N THR A 146 -5.83 -9.89 -5.79
CA THR A 146 -7.09 -9.26 -5.41
C THR A 146 -6.99 -7.75 -5.52
N ILE A 147 -5.89 -7.15 -5.05
CA ILE A 147 -5.65 -5.70 -5.16
C ILE A 147 -5.72 -5.25 -6.61
N VAL A 148 -4.94 -5.87 -7.50
CA VAL A 148 -4.88 -5.53 -8.93
C VAL A 148 -6.24 -5.67 -9.61
N GLN A 149 -7.05 -6.67 -9.22
CA GLN A 149 -8.36 -6.90 -9.82
C GLN A 149 -9.45 -5.95 -9.33
N SER A 150 -9.35 -5.43 -8.11
CA SER A 150 -10.49 -4.80 -7.41
C SER A 150 -10.29 -3.35 -6.99
N ALA A 151 -9.06 -2.85 -6.87
CA ALA A 151 -8.81 -1.43 -6.58
C ALA A 151 -9.37 -0.49 -7.67
N ASN A 152 -9.51 -1.00 -8.91
CA ASN A 152 -10.12 -0.29 -10.03
C ASN A 152 -9.52 1.12 -10.24
N LEU A 153 -8.19 1.17 -10.26
CA LEU A 153 -7.40 2.33 -10.66
C LEU A 153 -6.68 2.01 -11.98
N PRO A 154 -6.33 3.03 -12.79
CA PRO A 154 -5.48 2.83 -13.96
C PRO A 154 -4.15 2.17 -13.60
N LYS A 155 -3.41 1.64 -14.57
CA LYS A 155 -2.06 1.09 -14.31
C LYS A 155 -1.11 2.21 -13.86
N PHE A 156 -0.33 1.97 -12.81
CA PHE A 156 0.70 2.93 -12.39
C PHE A 156 1.95 2.85 -13.31
N PRO A 157 2.50 3.97 -13.80
CA PRO A 157 3.70 3.96 -14.63
C PRO A 157 4.94 3.44 -13.88
N GLY A 158 5.73 2.59 -14.55
CA GLY A 158 7.04 2.17 -14.04
C GLY A 158 8.15 3.15 -14.41
N GLY A 159 9.28 3.05 -13.71
CA GLY A 159 10.48 3.87 -13.96
C GLY A 159 10.41 5.27 -13.35
N PHE A 160 11.33 6.15 -13.75
CA PHE A 160 11.42 7.52 -13.23
C PHE A 160 10.25 8.39 -13.68
N LEU A 161 9.74 9.21 -12.76
CA LEU A 161 8.65 10.17 -12.99
C LEU A 161 9.08 11.58 -12.57
N SER A 162 8.62 12.59 -13.30
CA SER A 162 8.79 13.98 -12.86
C SER A 162 7.91 14.31 -11.65
N ASP A 163 8.27 15.32 -10.87
CA ASP A 163 7.42 15.87 -9.81
C ASP A 163 6.02 16.23 -10.29
N ARG A 164 5.90 16.85 -11.46
CA ARG A 164 4.60 17.12 -12.08
C ARG A 164 3.79 15.85 -12.36
N GLN A 165 4.41 14.83 -12.94
CA GLN A 165 3.72 13.55 -13.22
C GLN A 165 3.25 12.87 -11.93
N VAL A 166 4.08 12.87 -10.89
CA VAL A 166 3.71 12.31 -9.59
C VAL A 166 2.55 13.08 -8.97
N LEU A 167 2.60 14.42 -8.97
CA LEU A 167 1.53 15.27 -8.46
C LEU A 167 0.21 15.01 -9.21
N ASP A 168 0.23 14.99 -10.54
CA ASP A 168 -0.96 14.75 -11.36
C ASP A 168 -1.57 13.36 -11.06
N ILE A 169 -0.77 12.30 -11.17
CA ILE A 169 -1.24 10.91 -11.01
C ILE A 169 -1.73 10.64 -9.58
N MET A 170 -0.94 11.02 -8.57
CA MET A 170 -1.30 10.76 -7.19
C MET A 170 -2.53 11.58 -6.76
N THR A 171 -2.63 12.85 -7.19
CA THR A 171 -3.82 13.66 -6.87
C THR A 171 -5.09 13.02 -7.43
N GLU A 172 -5.07 12.56 -8.68
CA GLU A 172 -6.23 11.92 -9.31
C GLU A 172 -6.65 10.63 -8.59
N ARG A 173 -5.67 9.78 -8.24
CA ARG A 173 -5.92 8.52 -7.53
C ARG A 173 -6.47 8.74 -6.12
N ILE A 174 -5.84 9.62 -5.34
CA ILE A 174 -6.30 9.96 -3.99
C ILE A 174 -7.70 10.57 -4.06
N PHE A 175 -7.95 11.49 -5.00
CA PHE A 175 -9.28 12.09 -5.19
C PHE A 175 -10.35 11.06 -5.55
N THR A 176 -10.02 10.11 -6.42
CA THR A 176 -10.93 9.01 -6.80
C THR A 176 -11.32 8.17 -5.59
N ILE A 177 -10.35 7.77 -4.78
CA ILE A 177 -10.62 6.96 -3.58
C ILE A 177 -11.32 7.78 -2.50
N ALA A 178 -10.94 9.05 -2.29
CA ALA A 178 -11.61 9.95 -1.35
C ALA A 178 -13.11 10.06 -1.67
N LYS A 179 -13.46 10.20 -2.96
CA LYS A 179 -14.86 10.22 -3.41
C LYS A 179 -15.59 8.92 -3.08
N ARG A 180 -14.96 7.76 -3.31
CA ARG A 180 -15.55 6.45 -2.98
C ARG A 180 -15.74 6.30 -1.48
N VAL A 181 -14.75 6.67 -0.68
CA VAL A 181 -14.82 6.65 0.80
C VAL A 181 -15.97 7.51 1.31
N ARG A 182 -16.17 8.73 0.79
CA ARG A 182 -17.35 9.56 1.14
C ARG A 182 -18.68 8.86 0.86
N SER A 183 -18.81 8.18 -0.27
CA SER A 183 -20.02 7.37 -0.55
C SER A 183 -20.19 6.22 0.44
N ARG A 184 -19.09 5.60 0.90
CA ARG A 184 -19.11 4.52 1.89
C ARG A 184 -19.47 5.00 3.31
N VAL A 185 -19.15 6.25 3.66
CA VAL A 185 -19.65 6.87 4.91
C VAL A 185 -21.17 6.80 4.98
N GLU A 186 -21.85 7.22 3.91
CA GLU A 186 -23.32 7.17 3.84
C GLU A 186 -23.85 5.73 3.79
N SER A 187 -23.21 4.86 3.00
CA SER A 187 -23.61 3.46 2.84
C SER A 187 -23.60 2.72 4.18
N THR A 188 -22.50 2.82 4.93
CA THR A 188 -22.34 2.14 6.22
C THR A 188 -23.29 2.68 7.29
N ALA A 189 -23.54 3.99 7.30
CA ALA A 189 -24.55 4.60 8.18
C ALA A 189 -25.96 4.10 7.86
N LYS A 190 -26.36 4.05 6.57
CA LYS A 190 -27.68 3.54 6.14
C LYS A 190 -27.87 2.05 6.49
N ASN A 191 -26.79 1.28 6.49
CA ASN A 191 -26.80 -0.13 6.89
C ASN A 191 -26.69 -0.32 8.42
N GLY A 192 -26.61 0.76 9.20
CA GLY A 192 -26.64 0.73 10.66
C GLY A 192 -25.35 0.31 11.34
N ASP A 193 -24.19 0.51 10.69
CA ASP A 193 -22.87 0.35 11.31
C ASP A 193 -22.17 1.71 11.44
N GLU A 194 -22.53 2.44 12.50
CA GLU A 194 -21.97 3.76 12.82
C GLU A 194 -20.47 3.70 13.14
N VAL A 195 -19.98 2.59 13.69
CA VAL A 195 -18.56 2.41 14.02
C VAL A 195 -17.72 2.38 12.75
N THR A 196 -18.16 1.62 11.74
CA THR A 196 -17.48 1.61 10.43
C THR A 196 -17.64 2.95 9.71
N SER A 197 -18.82 3.57 9.78
CA SER A 197 -19.05 4.90 9.19
C SER A 197 -18.12 5.96 9.78
N ASN A 198 -17.90 5.96 11.09
CA ASN A 198 -16.98 6.87 11.76
C ASN A 198 -15.52 6.67 11.29
N LYS A 199 -15.06 5.42 11.15
CA LYS A 199 -13.73 5.12 10.59
C LYS A 199 -13.56 5.64 9.16
N PHE A 200 -14.61 5.57 8.34
CA PHE A 200 -14.58 6.13 6.99
C PHE A 200 -14.61 7.66 6.98
N GLN A 201 -15.21 8.32 7.98
CA GLN A 201 -15.15 9.79 8.11
C GLN A 201 -13.73 10.25 8.43
N ASP A 202 -13.05 9.58 9.37
CA ASP A 202 -11.64 9.85 9.71
C ASP A 202 -10.74 9.68 8.48
N LEU A 203 -10.92 8.58 7.74
CA LEU A 203 -10.18 8.35 6.50
C LEU A 203 -10.51 9.40 5.43
N SER A 204 -11.78 9.76 5.25
CA SER A 204 -12.19 10.77 4.28
C SER A 204 -11.49 12.10 4.53
N TYR A 205 -11.40 12.52 5.79
CA TYR A 205 -10.70 13.74 6.17
C TYR A 205 -9.22 13.70 5.77
N GLU A 206 -8.53 12.60 6.08
CA GLU A 206 -7.12 12.45 5.73
C GLU A 206 -6.90 12.45 4.21
N LEU A 207 -7.73 11.74 3.44
CA LEU A 207 -7.59 11.73 1.98
C LEU A 207 -7.88 13.11 1.36
N ASP A 208 -8.90 13.83 1.84
CA ASP A 208 -9.22 15.17 1.33
C ASP A 208 -8.12 16.20 1.67
N LYS A 209 -7.50 16.07 2.85
CA LYS A 209 -6.33 16.86 3.22
C LYS A 209 -5.16 16.61 2.26
N GLN A 210 -4.88 15.36 1.91
CA GLN A 210 -3.82 15.00 0.97
C GLN A 210 -4.10 15.53 -0.45
N VAL A 211 -5.35 15.43 -0.92
CA VAL A 211 -5.77 16.03 -2.19
C VAL A 211 -5.53 17.53 -2.18
N TRP A 212 -5.87 18.23 -1.09
CA TRP A 212 -5.59 19.65 -0.96
C TRP A 212 -4.08 19.94 -1.04
N GLN A 213 -3.27 19.24 -0.25
CA GLN A 213 -1.82 19.44 -0.19
C GLN A 213 -1.13 19.23 -1.54
N PHE A 214 -1.52 18.22 -2.31
CA PHE A 214 -0.94 18.02 -3.65
C PHE A 214 -1.51 19.01 -4.67
N ARG A 215 -2.83 19.29 -4.63
CA ARG A 215 -3.46 20.23 -5.55
C ARG A 215 -2.87 21.63 -5.51
N VAL A 216 -2.47 22.11 -4.33
CA VAL A 216 -1.86 23.46 -4.21
C VAL A 216 -0.47 23.56 -4.85
N HIS A 217 0.24 22.45 -5.08
CA HIS A 217 1.49 22.48 -5.86
C HIS A 217 1.25 22.69 -7.36
N MET A 218 0.00 22.57 -7.84
CA MET A 218 -0.37 22.62 -9.26
C MET A 218 -1.06 23.94 -9.66
N GLN A 219 -1.11 24.93 -8.77
CA GLN A 219 -1.74 26.25 -8.97
C GLN A 219 -0.68 27.35 -9.02
#